data_AF-A0A1F8MMI2-F1
#
_entry.id   AF-A0A1F8MMI2-F1
#
_cell.length_a   1.000
_cell.length_b   1.000
_cell.length_c   1.000
_cell.angle_alpha   90.00
_cell.angle_beta   90.00
_cell.angle_gamma   90.00
#
_symmetry.space_group_name_H-M   'P 1'
#
loop_
_entity.id
_entity.type
_entity.pdbx_description
1 polymer ?
#
loop_
_entity_poly.entity_id
_entity_poly.type
_entity_poly.pdbx_seq_one_letter_code
_entity_poly.pdbx_strand_id
1 'polypeptide(L)'
;MKKLMLFGLACILLLPLLIIGCNDEEPTTPVTPTTVPAINGGQEAQIIDLTLDEFTPEKNVVKDIELIRPGSLIVRLASNPTTGYEWGEAEISASSVVVQASRDFVGPEDTGMVGSGGTDVWVFDSKESG
;
A
#
# COMPACT_ATOMS: atom_id res chain seq x y z
N MET A 1 28.53 48.00 45.40
CA MET A 1 29.47 46.88 45.63
C MET A 1 28.99 45.68 44.83
N LYS A 2 29.84 45.20 43.89
CA LYS A 2 29.96 43.81 43.36
C LYS A 2 28.79 43.17 42.57
N LYS A 3 29.06 43.02 41.25
CA LYS A 3 28.90 41.85 40.34
C LYS A 3 27.51 41.19 40.23
N LEU A 4 26.81 41.25 39.09
CA LEU A 4 27.03 40.57 37.78
C LEU A 4 26.66 39.06 37.78
N MET A 5 25.51 38.80 37.13
CA MET A 5 25.01 37.64 36.36
C MET A 5 25.25 36.19 36.85
N LEU A 6 24.23 35.33 36.71
CA LEU A 6 24.16 34.27 35.68
C LEU A 6 22.87 33.42 35.77
N PHE A 7 22.28 33.17 34.58
CA PHE A 7 21.51 32.01 34.07
C PHE A 7 20.22 31.52 34.73
N GLY A 8 19.22 31.32 33.86
CA GLY A 8 18.06 30.48 34.13
C GLY A 8 16.99 30.58 33.05
N LEU A 9 17.34 30.26 31.79
CA LEU A 9 16.38 30.09 30.71
C LEU A 9 15.51 28.87 31.01
N ALA A 10 14.29 29.10 31.49
CA ALA A 10 13.26 28.08 31.60
C ALA A 10 11.88 28.71 31.43
N CYS A 11 11.14 28.16 30.46
CA CYS A 11 9.72 27.85 30.57
C CYS A 11 8.65 28.94 30.30
N ILE A 12 7.75 28.55 29.39
CA ILE A 12 6.28 28.78 29.38
C ILE A 12 5.84 30.00 28.55
N LEU A 13 5.46 29.78 27.28
CA LEU A 13 4.08 29.50 26.80
C LEU A 13 3.15 30.71 26.93
N LEU A 14 2.92 31.41 25.81
CA LEU A 14 1.57 31.69 25.27
C LEU A 14 1.70 32.51 23.97
N LEU A 15 1.34 31.94 22.83
CA LEU A 15 0.95 32.72 21.65
C LEU A 15 -0.21 32.00 20.96
N PRO A 16 -1.44 32.53 21.00
CA PRO A 16 -2.50 32.08 20.12
C PRO A 16 -2.37 32.84 18.79
N LEU A 17 -1.75 32.23 17.78
CA LEU A 17 -1.98 32.67 16.40
C LEU A 17 -3.35 32.13 15.96
N LEU A 18 -4.33 33.04 15.94
CA LEU A 18 -5.57 32.90 15.20
C LEU A 18 -5.23 32.66 13.73
N ILE A 19 -5.32 31.42 13.29
CA ILE A 19 -5.31 31.06 11.87
C ILE A 19 -6.72 31.29 11.36
N ILE A 20 -6.86 32.29 10.50
CA ILE A 20 -7.99 32.48 9.61
C ILE A 20 -8.00 31.25 8.69
N GLY A 21 -8.88 30.28 9.01
CA GLY A 21 -9.17 29.14 8.17
C GLY A 21 -10.35 29.48 7.27
N CYS A 22 -10.12 29.36 5.96
CA CYS A 22 -11.03 29.62 4.87
C CYS A 22 -12.34 28.83 5.04
N ASN A 23 -13.49 29.48 4.80
CA ASN A 23 -14.70 28.75 4.41
C ASN A 23 -14.46 28.26 2.98
N ASP A 24 -13.93 27.04 2.83
CA ASP A 24 -13.99 26.32 1.57
C ASP A 24 -15.24 25.44 1.62
N GLU A 25 -16.27 25.86 0.89
CA GLU A 25 -17.41 25.02 0.57
C GLU A 25 -16.88 23.77 -0.14
N GLU A 26 -16.89 22.62 0.53
CA GLU A 26 -16.53 21.36 -0.11
C GLU A 26 -17.46 21.10 -1.30
N PRO A 27 -16.95 20.96 -2.53
CA PRO A 27 -17.76 20.58 -3.65
C PRO A 27 -18.22 19.14 -3.42
N THR A 28 -19.54 18.93 -3.42
CA THR A 28 -20.17 17.63 -3.36
C THR A 28 -19.71 16.75 -4.52
N THR A 29 -18.69 15.91 -4.31
CA THR A 29 -18.37 14.81 -5.21
C THR A 29 -19.08 13.54 -4.74
N PRO A 30 -19.62 12.71 -5.66
CA PRO A 30 -20.35 11.51 -5.30
C PRO A 30 -19.43 10.52 -4.59
N VAL A 31 -19.91 9.96 -3.48
CA VAL A 31 -19.27 8.85 -2.78
C VAL A 31 -19.09 7.65 -3.74
N THR A 32 -17.84 7.30 -4.04
CA THR A 32 -17.49 5.94 -4.50
C THR A 32 -16.65 5.32 -3.39
N PRO A 33 -17.10 4.22 -2.74
CA PRO A 33 -16.27 3.56 -1.74
C PRO A 33 -15.30 2.62 -2.46
N THR A 34 -14.04 3.02 -2.61
CA THR A 34 -12.95 2.06 -2.86
C THR A 34 -12.62 1.37 -1.54
N THR A 35 -13.51 0.48 -1.08
CA THR A 35 -13.28 -0.35 0.10
C THR A 35 -12.48 -1.58 -0.32
N VAL A 36 -11.25 -1.70 0.17
CA VAL A 36 -10.43 -2.90 -0.01
C VAL A 36 -11.21 -4.09 0.56
N PRO A 37 -11.37 -5.21 -0.19
CA PRO A 37 -12.07 -6.37 0.34
C PRO A 37 -11.41 -6.87 1.62
N ALA A 38 -12.22 -7.12 2.64
CA ALA A 38 -11.74 -7.79 3.85
C ALA A 38 -11.49 -9.27 3.53
N ILE A 39 -10.26 -9.76 3.78
CA ILE A 39 -9.85 -11.14 3.50
C ILE A 39 -9.43 -11.80 4.82
N ASN A 40 -9.64 -13.11 4.91
CA ASN A 40 -9.22 -13.99 6.02
C ASN A 40 -9.39 -13.39 7.43
N GLY A 41 -10.64 -13.33 7.92
CA GLY A 41 -10.94 -12.89 9.29
C GLY A 41 -11.42 -11.44 9.43
N GLY A 42 -11.63 -10.74 8.31
CA GLY A 42 -12.35 -9.47 8.29
C GLY A 42 -11.46 -8.22 8.43
N GLN A 43 -10.14 -8.38 8.50
CA GLN A 43 -9.21 -7.25 8.40
C GLN A 43 -9.04 -6.82 6.94
N GLU A 44 -8.81 -5.52 6.71
CA GLU A 44 -8.47 -5.03 5.38
C GLU A 44 -7.13 -5.62 4.93
N ALA A 45 -7.06 -6.07 3.68
CA ALA A 45 -5.84 -6.61 3.12
C ALA A 45 -4.83 -5.49 2.86
N GLN A 46 -3.54 -5.76 3.09
CA GLN A 46 -2.48 -4.91 2.58
C GLN A 46 -2.35 -5.14 1.08
N ILE A 47 -2.18 -4.06 0.30
CA ILE A 47 -2.05 -4.15 -1.16
C ILE A 47 -0.69 -3.61 -1.57
N ILE A 48 0.04 -4.43 -2.32
CA ILE A 48 1.15 -3.98 -3.16
C ILE A 48 0.63 -3.99 -4.59
N ASP A 49 0.63 -2.83 -5.22
CA ASP A 49 0.34 -2.68 -6.64
C ASP A 49 1.60 -2.18 -7.33
N LEU A 50 2.13 -2.96 -8.27
CA LEU A 50 3.32 -2.62 -9.05
C LEU A 50 2.93 -2.49 -10.51
N THR A 51 2.91 -1.25 -10.95
CA THR A 51 2.64 -0.87 -12.33
C THR A 51 3.88 -1.06 -13.21
N LEU A 52 3.68 -1.06 -14.53
CA LEU A 52 4.78 -1.12 -15.49
C LEU A 52 5.77 0.03 -15.30
N ASP A 53 5.29 1.23 -14.97
CA ASP A 53 6.10 2.43 -14.80
C ASP A 53 7.00 2.34 -13.56
N GLU A 54 6.56 1.64 -12.52
CA GLU A 54 7.37 1.39 -11.31
C GLU A 54 8.42 0.31 -11.54
N PHE A 55 8.10 -0.72 -12.34
CA PHE A 55 9.00 -1.84 -12.60
C PHE A 55 10.03 -1.59 -13.71
N THR A 56 9.67 -0.79 -14.73
CA THR A 56 10.56 -0.49 -15.86
C THR A 56 11.91 0.11 -15.46
N PRO A 57 11.99 1.10 -14.54
CA PRO A 57 13.27 1.62 -14.09
C PRO A 57 13.98 0.67 -13.10
N GLU A 58 13.23 -0.08 -12.30
CA GLU A 58 13.74 -0.91 -11.21
C GLU A 58 13.46 -2.40 -11.43
N LYS A 59 14.45 -3.14 -11.92
CA LYS A 59 14.30 -4.58 -12.22
C LYS A 59 14.09 -5.47 -10.99
N ASN A 60 14.31 -4.93 -9.80
CA ASN A 60 14.09 -5.61 -8.53
C ASN A 60 13.40 -4.64 -7.58
N VAL A 61 12.23 -5.02 -7.05
CA VAL A 61 11.48 -4.22 -6.10
C VAL A 61 11.43 -4.94 -4.76
N VAL A 62 11.82 -4.25 -3.70
CA VAL A 62 11.76 -4.76 -2.31
C VAL A 62 10.78 -3.90 -1.52
N LYS A 63 9.86 -4.55 -0.81
CA LYS A 63 8.86 -3.90 0.04
C LYS A 63 8.80 -4.62 1.39
N ASP A 64 8.84 -3.85 2.46
CA ASP A 64 8.58 -4.34 3.81
C ASP A 64 7.11 -4.12 4.14
N ILE A 65 6.40 -5.17 4.57
CA ILE A 65 4.98 -5.14 4.92
C ILE A 65 4.76 -5.80 6.28
N GLU A 66 3.91 -5.19 7.09
CA GLU A 66 3.44 -5.77 8.35
C GLU A 66 2.01 -6.28 8.18
N LEU A 67 1.78 -7.54 8.54
CA LEU A 67 0.46 -8.18 8.56
C LEU A 67 0.05 -8.50 10.00
N ILE A 68 -1.15 -8.09 10.39
CA ILE A 68 -1.76 -8.49 11.66
C ILE A 68 -2.49 -9.81 11.41
N ARG A 69 -2.28 -10.80 12.28
CA ARG A 69 -2.98 -12.09 12.14
C ARG A 69 -4.37 -12.05 12.80
N PRO A 70 -5.44 -12.53 12.13
CA PRO A 70 -5.45 -13.01 10.75
C PRO A 70 -5.54 -11.86 9.74
N GLY A 71 -4.69 -11.91 8.72
CA GLY A 71 -4.61 -10.86 7.71
C GLY A 71 -3.96 -11.35 6.42
N SER A 72 -4.14 -10.57 5.36
CA SER A 72 -3.79 -10.94 4.00
C SER A 72 -3.00 -9.84 3.29
N LEU A 73 -2.14 -10.26 2.36
CA LEU A 73 -1.41 -9.42 1.42
C LEU A 73 -1.90 -9.75 0.01
N ILE A 74 -2.31 -8.72 -0.72
CA ILE A 74 -2.61 -8.80 -2.15
C ILE A 74 -1.43 -8.18 -2.90
N VAL A 75 -0.82 -8.94 -3.81
CA VAL A 75 0.23 -8.46 -4.70
C VAL A 75 -0.33 -8.42 -6.12
N ARG A 76 -0.33 -7.23 -6.73
CA ARG A 76 -0.78 -6.99 -8.10
C ARG A 76 0.43 -6.61 -8.93
N LEU A 77 0.74 -7.41 -9.94
CA LEU A 77 1.82 -7.15 -10.88
C LEU A 77 1.25 -6.98 -12.28
N ALA A 78 1.61 -5.90 -12.95
CA ALA A 78 1.25 -5.74 -14.35
C ALA A 78 1.80 -6.93 -15.18
N SER A 79 0.97 -7.46 -16.08
CA SER A 79 1.24 -8.70 -16.81
C SER A 79 0.63 -8.66 -18.22
N ASN A 80 1.30 -9.23 -19.22
CA ASN A 80 0.75 -9.30 -20.58
C ASN A 80 1.03 -10.67 -21.24
N PRO A 81 0.16 -11.67 -21.02
CA PRO A 81 0.30 -13.00 -21.60
C PRO A 81 0.32 -13.02 -23.13
N THR A 82 -0.21 -11.99 -23.81
CA THR A 82 -0.22 -11.92 -25.28
C THR A 82 1.18 -11.72 -25.88
N THR A 83 2.15 -11.32 -25.06
CA THR A 83 3.57 -11.24 -25.42
C THR A 83 4.30 -12.58 -25.33
N GLY A 84 3.66 -13.62 -24.79
CA GLY A 84 4.26 -14.91 -24.50
C GLY A 84 5.07 -14.96 -23.19
N TYR A 85 5.02 -13.90 -22.38
CA TYR A 85 5.64 -13.84 -21.06
C TYR A 85 4.59 -13.90 -19.94
N GLU A 86 4.97 -14.53 -18.83
CA GLU A 86 4.20 -14.61 -17.59
C GLU A 86 5.15 -14.51 -16.39
N TRP A 87 4.61 -14.14 -15.22
CA TRP A 87 5.36 -14.21 -13.98
C TRP A 87 5.55 -15.66 -13.55
N GLY A 88 6.71 -15.99 -12.97
CA GLY A 88 6.94 -17.29 -12.35
C GLY A 88 6.08 -17.52 -11.11
N GLU A 89 6.16 -18.73 -10.55
CA GLU A 89 5.54 -19.02 -9.26
C GLU A 89 6.18 -18.21 -8.12
N ALA A 90 5.39 -17.89 -7.09
CA ALA A 90 5.90 -17.16 -5.94
C ALA A 90 6.85 -18.04 -5.12
N GLU A 91 8.06 -17.55 -4.87
CA GLU A 91 9.01 -18.21 -3.98
C GLU A 91 8.82 -17.71 -2.54
N ILE A 92 8.27 -18.58 -1.68
CA ILE A 92 7.99 -18.26 -0.27
C ILE A 92 9.05 -18.92 0.62
N SER A 93 9.95 -18.12 1.19
CA SER A 93 11.04 -18.61 2.06
C SER A 93 10.56 -19.14 3.41
N ALA A 94 9.51 -18.55 3.99
CA ALA A 94 8.96 -18.90 5.30
C ALA A 94 7.49 -19.39 5.21
N SER A 95 7.29 -20.58 4.65
CA SER A 95 5.95 -21.18 4.43
C SER A 95 5.18 -21.56 5.72
N SER A 96 5.85 -21.52 6.88
CA SER A 96 5.19 -21.56 8.18
C SER A 96 4.50 -20.22 8.50
N VAL A 97 5.06 -19.09 8.08
CA VAL A 97 4.58 -17.74 8.43
C VAL A 97 3.51 -17.25 7.47
N VAL A 98 3.67 -17.48 6.17
CA VAL A 98 2.75 -17.02 5.13
C VAL A 98 2.46 -18.17 4.16
N VAL A 99 1.27 -18.20 3.59
CA VAL A 99 0.89 -19.12 2.50
C VAL A 99 0.22 -18.36 1.36
N GLN A 100 0.48 -18.77 0.13
CA GLN A 100 -0.31 -18.31 -1.02
C GLN A 100 -1.71 -18.93 -0.95
N ALA A 101 -2.73 -18.08 -0.87
CA ALA A 101 -4.14 -18.47 -0.85
C ALA A 101 -4.70 -18.59 -2.28
N SER A 102 -4.36 -17.66 -3.17
CA SER A 102 -4.76 -17.71 -4.58
C SER A 102 -3.76 -17.01 -5.50
N ARG A 103 -3.90 -17.28 -6.79
CA ARG A 103 -3.25 -16.58 -7.89
C ARG A 103 -4.21 -16.55 -9.07
N ASP A 104 -4.49 -15.36 -9.57
CA ASP A 104 -5.44 -15.12 -10.65
C ASP A 104 -4.89 -14.09 -11.64
N PHE A 105 -5.30 -14.17 -12.90
CA PHE A 105 -5.05 -13.13 -13.89
C PHE A 105 -6.31 -12.32 -14.14
N VAL A 106 -6.22 -11.01 -13.97
CA VAL A 106 -7.27 -10.05 -14.30
C VAL A 106 -6.91 -9.39 -15.63
N GLY A 107 -7.76 -9.61 -16.64
CA GLY A 107 -7.58 -8.97 -17.95
C GLY A 107 -7.67 -7.45 -17.88
N PRO A 108 -7.25 -6.74 -18.95
CA PRO A 108 -7.45 -5.30 -19.06
C PRO A 108 -8.92 -4.94 -18.87
N GLU A 109 -9.18 -3.83 -18.17
CA GLU A 109 -10.50 -3.20 -18.22
C GLU A 109 -10.84 -2.86 -19.67
N ASP A 110 -12.13 -2.89 -20.02
CA ASP A 110 -12.66 -2.92 -21.39
C ASP A 110 -12.05 -1.85 -22.32
N THR A 111 -10.87 -2.17 -22.91
CA THR A 111 -10.10 -1.26 -23.76
C THR A 111 -10.53 -1.35 -25.23
N GLY A 112 -11.30 -2.37 -25.60
CA GLY A 112 -11.58 -2.71 -27.00
C GLY A 112 -10.34 -3.05 -27.83
N MET A 113 -9.15 -3.15 -27.21
CA MET A 113 -7.88 -3.32 -27.88
C MET A 113 -7.35 -4.74 -27.68
N VAL A 114 -7.14 -5.44 -28.79
CA VAL A 114 -6.55 -6.79 -28.79
C VAL A 114 -5.08 -6.69 -28.42
N GLY A 115 -4.62 -7.57 -27.51
CA GLY A 115 -3.22 -7.58 -27.06
C GLY A 115 -2.94 -6.73 -25.82
N SER A 116 -3.95 -6.04 -25.27
CA SER A 116 -3.81 -5.27 -24.05
C SER A 116 -3.40 -6.15 -22.85
N GLY A 117 -2.43 -5.66 -22.08
CA GLY A 117 -1.99 -6.32 -20.84
C GLY A 117 -3.01 -6.17 -19.71
N GLY A 118 -2.96 -7.09 -18.77
CA GLY A 118 -3.76 -7.08 -17.54
C GLY A 118 -2.87 -7.07 -16.29
N THR A 119 -3.27 -7.80 -15.28
CA THR A 119 -2.62 -7.86 -13.97
C THR A 119 -2.66 -9.29 -13.44
N ASP A 120 -1.51 -9.82 -13.05
CA ASP A 120 -1.47 -11.02 -12.20
C ASP A 120 -1.65 -10.59 -10.74
N VAL A 121 -2.53 -11.30 -10.02
CA VAL A 121 -2.94 -11.01 -8.66
C VAL A 121 -2.68 -12.24 -7.79
N TRP A 122 -1.83 -12.08 -6.78
CA TRP A 122 -1.63 -13.08 -5.75
C TRP A 122 -2.28 -12.63 -4.45
N VAL A 123 -2.88 -13.57 -3.74
CA VAL A 123 -3.32 -13.37 -2.36
C VAL A 123 -2.50 -14.27 -1.47
N PHE A 124 -1.89 -13.69 -0.45
CA PHE A 124 -1.14 -14.38 0.59
C PHE A 124 -1.82 -14.17 1.94
N ASP A 125 -1.94 -15.24 2.70
CA ASP A 125 -2.52 -15.20 4.04
C ASP A 125 -1.46 -15.45 5.10
N SER A 126 -1.56 -14.70 6.20
CA SER A 126 -0.77 -14.95 7.40
C SER A 126 -1.20 -16.26 8.07
N LYS A 127 -0.21 -17.06 8.46
CA LYS A 127 -0.37 -18.32 9.18
C LYS A 127 0.24 -18.27 10.55
N GLU A 128 1.55 -18.02 10.57
CA GLU A 128 2.52 -17.86 11.66
C GLU A 128 2.72 -16.39 12.09
N SER A 129 3.54 -16.16 13.10
CA SER A 129 4.18 -14.88 13.37
C SER A 129 5.66 -15.15 13.15
N GLY A 130 6.38 -14.22 12.54
CA GLY A 130 7.79 -14.41 12.20
C GLY A 130 8.41 -13.19 11.57
#